data_AF-A0A4Q6ADS3-F1
#
_entry.id   AF-A0A4Q6ADS3-F1
#
_cell.length_a   1.000
_cell.length_b   1.000
_cell.length_c   1.000
_cell.angle_alpha   90.00
_cell.angle_beta   90.00
_cell.angle_gamma   90.00
#
_symmetry.space_group_name_H-M   'P 1'
#
loop_
_entity.id
_entity.type
_entity.pdbx_description
1 polymer ?
#
loop_
_entity_poly.entity_id
_entity_poly.type
_entity_poly.pdbx_seq_one_letter_code
_entity_poly.pdbx_strand_id
1 'polypeptide(L)'
;MMITDLLFHLRGRDFSCEACIDNTEYPCLVFIRLFDRALIEEFGMEVTITTDFDKLLARGDDYPAIKSLRQALLVALQLQPVWIVERLQRIPAPKTVFFKG
;
A
#
# COMPACT_ATOMS: atom_id res chain seq x y z
N MET A 1 7.29 -7.07 10.48
CA MET A 1 5.81 -6.90 10.49
C MET A 1 5.46 -5.75 11.42
N MET A 2 4.76 -4.75 10.91
CA MET A 2 4.31 -3.57 11.66
C MET A 2 2.81 -3.38 11.48
N ILE A 3 2.11 -2.96 12.54
CA ILE A 3 0.70 -2.61 12.50
C ILE A 3 0.56 -1.10 12.68
N THR A 4 -0.28 -0.46 11.87
CA THR A 4 -0.58 0.96 11.97
C THR A 4 -2.03 1.24 11.65
N ASP A 5 -2.63 2.18 12.36
CA ASP A 5 -3.88 2.80 11.93
C ASP A 5 -3.60 3.68 10.71
N LEU A 6 -4.54 3.69 9.77
CA LEU A 6 -4.42 4.39 8.50
C LEU A 6 -5.71 5.14 8.21
N LEU A 7 -5.58 6.42 7.86
CA LEU A 7 -6.65 7.23 7.31
C LEU A 7 -6.49 7.32 5.79
N PHE A 8 -7.56 7.03 5.05
CA PHE A 8 -7.55 7.08 3.59
C PHE A 8 -8.81 7.73 3.05
N HIS A 9 -8.69 8.37 1.89
CA HIS A 9 -9.78 9.06 1.23
C HIS A 9 -10.31 8.22 0.05
N LEU A 10 -11.61 7.96 0.03
CA LEU A 10 -12.26 7.22 -1.05
C LEU A 10 -13.64 7.81 -1.33
N ARG A 11 -13.96 8.05 -2.61
CA ARG A 11 -15.29 8.53 -3.05
C ARG A 11 -15.80 9.76 -2.27
N GLY A 12 -14.91 10.70 -1.94
CA GLY A 12 -15.28 11.93 -1.25
C GLY A 12 -15.47 11.81 0.27
N ARG A 13 -15.08 10.68 0.87
CA ARG A 13 -15.12 10.47 2.33
C ARG A 13 -13.80 9.94 2.86
N ASP A 14 -13.52 10.29 4.11
CA ASP A 14 -12.38 9.77 4.85
C ASP A 14 -12.80 8.54 5.66
N PHE A 15 -11.96 7.51 5.61
CA PHE A 15 -12.17 6.25 6.30
C PHE A 15 -10.93 5.89 7.12
N SER A 16 -11.14 5.11 8.17
CA SER A 16 -10.08 4.52 8.99
C SER A 16 -10.01 3.02 8.78
N CYS A 17 -8.80 2.48 8.72
CA CYS A 17 -8.53 1.04 8.72
C CYS A 17 -7.25 0.73 9.50
N GLU A 18 -7.04 -0.54 9.81
CA GLU A 18 -5.77 -1.04 10.33
C GLU A 18 -4.97 -1.69 9.19
N ALA A 19 -3.69 -1.37 9.10
CA ALA A 19 -2.78 -1.92 8.12
C ALA A 19 -1.65 -2.69 8.82
N CYS A 20 -1.54 -3.98 8.49
CA CYS A 20 -0.41 -4.83 8.84
C CYS A 20 0.54 -4.93 7.64
N ILE A 21 1.70 -4.30 7.77
CA ILE A 21 2.73 -4.23 6.74
C ILE A 21 3.73 -5.36 6.97
N ASP A 22 3.79 -6.29 6.03
CA ASP A 22 4.84 -7.29 5.95
C ASP A 22 5.87 -6.89 4.89
N ASN A 23 6.97 -6.35 5.39
CA ASN A 23 8.08 -5.83 4.61
C ASN A 23 9.29 -6.79 4.62
N THR A 24 9.13 -8.02 5.12
CA THR A 24 10.23 -9.00 5.25
C THR A 24 10.73 -9.51 3.90
N GLU A 25 9.84 -9.58 2.91
CA GLU A 25 10.14 -10.01 1.55
C GLU A 25 9.78 -8.92 0.53
N TYR A 26 10.27 -9.10 -0.70
CA TYR A 26 9.94 -8.26 -1.85
C TYR A 26 9.29 -9.11 -2.95
N PRO A 27 8.13 -8.73 -3.49
CA PRO A 27 7.38 -7.50 -3.22
C PRO A 27 6.71 -7.47 -1.83
N CYS A 28 6.47 -6.26 -1.31
CA CYS A 28 5.87 -6.07 0.01
C CYS A 28 4.38 -6.43 -0.01
N LEU A 29 3.94 -7.12 1.04
CA LEU A 29 2.57 -7.52 1.25
C LEU A 29 1.98 -6.72 2.40
N VAL A 30 0.81 -6.12 2.18
CA VAL A 30 0.08 -5.38 3.21
C VAL A 30 -1.31 -5.96 3.37
N PHE A 31 -1.67 -6.30 4.61
CA PHE A 31 -2.99 -6.77 5.00
C PHE A 31 -3.74 -5.63 5.64
N ILE A 32 -4.93 -5.33 5.14
CA ILE A 32 -5.76 -4.22 5.58
C ILE A 32 -7.04 -4.77 6.18
N ARG A 33 -7.38 -4.33 7.39
CA ARG A 33 -8.64 -4.61 8.05
C ARG A 33 -9.53 -3.37 7.99
N LEU A 34 -10.66 -3.49 7.30
CA LEU A 34 -11.65 -2.43 7.19
C LEU A 34 -12.60 -2.46 8.38
N PHE A 35 -13.03 -1.27 8.82
CA PHE A 35 -13.98 -1.11 9.93
C PHE A 35 -15.32 -0.52 9.49
N ASP A 36 -15.34 0.22 8.38
CA ASP A 36 -16.57 0.82 7.86
C ASP A 36 -17.49 -0.24 7.26
N ARG A 37 -18.74 -0.26 7.72
CA ARG A 37 -19.73 -1.27 7.31
C ARG A 37 -20.01 -1.26 5.81
N ALA A 38 -20.10 -0.09 5.17
CA ALA A 38 -20.40 -0.01 3.75
C ALA A 38 -19.23 -0.54 2.91
N LEU A 39 -17.98 -0.25 3.33
CA LEU A 39 -16.81 -0.83 2.68
C LEU A 39 -16.72 -2.35 2.90
N ILE A 40 -17.07 -2.84 4.09
CA ILE A 40 -17.07 -4.28 4.38
C ILE A 40 -18.12 -5.01 3.53
N GLU A 41 -19.31 -4.44 3.38
CA GLU A 41 -20.38 -5.03 2.54
C GLU A 41 -19.98 -5.08 1.06
N GLU A 42 -19.19 -4.11 0.57
CA GLU A 42 -18.76 -4.05 -0.83
C GLU A 42 -17.49 -4.86 -1.13
N PHE A 43 -16.48 -4.79 -0.26
CA PHE A 43 -15.14 -5.32 -0.53
C PHE A 43 -14.72 -6.47 0.38
N GLY A 44 -15.50 -6.75 1.43
CA GLY A 44 -15.13 -7.66 2.50
C GLY A 44 -14.38 -6.97 3.64
N MET A 45 -14.21 -7.68 4.75
CA MET A 45 -13.52 -7.15 5.95
C MET A 45 -12.01 -7.00 5.76
N GLU A 46 -11.42 -7.83 4.91
CA GLU A 46 -9.98 -7.91 4.72
C GLU A 46 -9.62 -7.65 3.27
N VAL A 47 -8.64 -6.78 3.07
CA VAL A 47 -8.11 -6.42 1.76
C VAL A 47 -6.61 -6.58 1.77
N THR A 48 -6.06 -7.21 0.75
CA THR A 48 -4.61 -7.37 0.61
C THR A 48 -4.09 -6.51 -0.53
N ILE A 49 -2.95 -5.87 -0.30
CA ILE A 49 -2.19 -5.08 -1.26
C ILE A 49 -0.83 -5.72 -1.46
N THR A 50 -0.42 -5.83 -2.72
CA THR A 50 0.95 -6.24 -3.09
C THR A 50 1.59 -5.07 -3.82
N THR A 51 2.77 -4.64 -3.38
CA THR A 51 3.39 -3.40 -3.87
C THR A 51 4.92 -3.48 -3.85
N ASP A 52 5.54 -2.74 -4.75
CA ASP A 52 6.97 -2.44 -4.76
C ASP A 52 7.30 -1.12 -4.03
N PHE A 53 6.41 -0.67 -3.14
CA PHE A 53 6.42 0.63 -2.43
C PHE A 53 6.05 1.85 -3.28
N ASP A 54 6.22 1.78 -4.60
CA ASP A 54 5.91 2.87 -5.53
C ASP A 54 4.53 2.69 -6.19
N LYS A 55 4.19 1.46 -6.61
CA LYS A 55 2.94 1.12 -7.30
C LYS A 55 2.31 -0.14 -6.76
N LEU A 56 1.01 -0.28 -7.05
CA LEU A 56 0.31 -1.54 -6.92
C LEU A 56 0.84 -2.51 -7.98
N LEU A 57 1.13 -3.73 -7.55
CA LEU A 57 1.37 -4.83 -8.48
C LEU A 57 0.03 -5.46 -8.87
N ALA A 58 -0.11 -5.79 -10.15
CA ALA A 58 -1.34 -6.31 -10.70
C ALA A 58 -1.73 -7.65 -10.05
N ARG A 59 -3.03 -7.84 -9.79
CA ARG A 59 -3.58 -9.10 -9.29
C ARG A 59 -4.70 -9.60 -10.20
N GLY A 60 -4.90 -10.92 -10.22
CA GLY A 60 -5.92 -11.57 -11.04
C GLY A 60 -7.37 -11.25 -10.63
N ASP A 61 -7.56 -10.70 -9.43
CA ASP A 61 -8.87 -10.32 -8.86
C ASP A 61 -9.16 -8.80 -8.99
N ASP A 62 -8.35 -8.05 -9.75
CA ASP A 62 -8.51 -6.61 -9.91
C ASP A 62 -9.71 -6.23 -10.79
N TYR A 63 -10.91 -6.14 -10.20
CA TYR A 63 -12.02 -5.39 -10.78
C TYR A 63 -11.90 -3.88 -10.47
N PRO A 64 -12.55 -2.99 -11.24
CA PRO A 64 -12.29 -1.53 -11.14
C PRO A 64 -12.49 -0.93 -9.74
N ALA A 65 -13.49 -1.40 -8.98
CA ALA A 65 -13.78 -0.87 -7.66
C ALA A 65 -12.74 -1.30 -6.61
N ILE A 66 -12.34 -2.58 -6.56
CA ILE A 66 -11.29 -3.03 -5.62
C ILE A 66 -9.95 -2.40 -5.95
N LYS A 67 -9.64 -2.22 -7.24
CA LYS A 67 -8.42 -1.52 -7.68
C LYS A 67 -8.38 -0.08 -7.17
N SER A 68 -9.52 0.61 -7.20
CA SER A 68 -9.64 1.98 -6.69
C SER A 68 -9.42 2.04 -5.17
N LEU A 69 -9.99 1.07 -4.42
CA LEU A 69 -9.76 0.95 -2.99
C LEU A 69 -8.28 0.69 -2.67
N ARG A 70 -7.67 -0.31 -3.31
CA ARG A 70 -6.25 -0.65 -3.15
C ARG A 70 -5.36 0.56 -3.45
N GLN A 71 -5.72 1.36 -4.45
CA GLN A 71 -4.94 2.54 -4.82
C GLN A 71 -5.05 3.65 -3.76
N ALA A 72 -6.25 3.89 -3.22
CA ALA A 72 -6.44 4.84 -2.14
C ALA A 72 -5.67 4.45 -0.88
N LEU A 73 -5.67 3.15 -0.54
CA LEU A 73 -4.92 2.60 0.57
C LEU A 73 -3.39 2.72 0.37
N LEU A 74 -2.88 2.43 -0.84
CA LEU A 74 -1.46 2.64 -1.15
C LEU A 74 -1.06 4.10 -1.03
N VAL A 75 -1.88 5.03 -1.52
CA VAL A 75 -1.60 6.47 -1.38
C VAL A 75 -1.52 6.87 0.09
N ALA A 76 -2.44 6.39 0.93
CA ALA A 76 -2.41 6.66 2.36
C ALA A 76 -1.17 6.06 3.04
N LEU A 77 -0.77 4.84 2.65
CA LEU A 77 0.45 4.19 3.15
C LEU A 77 1.70 4.99 2.79
N GLN A 78 1.78 5.52 1.56
CA GLN A 78 2.91 6.33 1.09
C GLN A 78 3.12 7.64 1.86
N LEU A 79 2.08 8.13 2.55
CA LEU A 79 2.17 9.30 3.42
C LEU A 79 2.70 8.95 4.83
N GLN A 80 2.79 7.68 5.19
CA GLN A 80 3.30 7.26 6.49
C GLN A 80 4.83 7.37 6.56
N PRO A 81 5.40 7.93 7.64
CA PRO A 81 6.85 8.07 7.79
C PRO A 81 7.61 6.74 7.64
N VAL A 82 7.06 5.64 8.17
CA VAL A 82 7.67 4.31 8.03
C VAL A 82 7.79 3.88 6.57
N TRP A 83 6.78 4.19 5.73
CA TRP A 83 6.77 3.81 4.33
C TRP A 83 7.86 4.53 3.55
N ILE A 84 8.07 5.81 3.87
CA ILE A 84 9.13 6.63 3.27
C ILE A 84 10.50 6.04 3.57
N VAL A 85 10.75 5.65 4.82
CA VAL A 85 12.02 5.03 5.22
C VAL A 85 12.26 3.71 4.49
N GLU A 86 11.27 2.82 4.49
CA GLU A 86 11.35 1.52 3.82
C GLU A 86 11.57 1.64 2.31
N ARG A 87 10.88 2.59 1.67
CA ARG A 87 11.06 2.89 0.25
C ARG A 87 12.48 3.36 -0.05
N LEU A 88 13.02 4.30 0.73
CA LEU A 88 14.38 4.81 0.53
C LEU A 88 15.46 3.73 0.66
N GLN A 89 15.26 2.73 1.54
CA GLN A 89 16.19 1.62 1.69
C GLN A 89 16.20 0.65 0.49
N ARG A 90 15.11 0.64 -0.30
CA ARG A 90 14.89 -0.32 -1.40
C ARG A 90 15.10 0.28 -2.79
N ILE A 91 15.20 1.59 -2.91
CA ILE A 91 15.66 2.24 -4.14
C ILE A 91 17.12 1.82 -4.36
N PRO A 92 17.45 1.13 -5.47
CA PRO A 92 18.83 0.80 -5.77
C PRO A 92 19.63 2.10 -5.84
N ALA A 93 20.79 2.13 -5.18
CA ALA A 93 21.71 3.27 -5.28
C ALA A 93 21.87 3.66 -6.76
N PRO A 94 21.80 4.96 -7.11
CA PRO A 94 22.00 5.37 -8.49
C PRO A 94 23.31 4.74 -8.97
N LYS A 95 23.26 3.98 -10.07
CA LYS A 95 24.46 3.41 -10.67
C LYS A 95 25.40 4.57 -10.91
N THR A 96 26.47 4.66 -10.12
CA THR A 96 27.54 5.63 -10.34
C THR A 96 28.08 5.36 -11.74
N VAL A 97 27.67 6.17 -12.71
CA VAL A 97 28.24 6.12 -14.05
C VAL A 97 29.65 6.69 -13.91
N PHE A 98 30.63 5.81 -13.71
CA PHE A 98 32.02 6.19 -13.83
C PHE A 98 32.25 6.59 -15.29
N PHE A 99 32.30 7.90 -15.55
CA PHE A 99 32.92 8.42 -16.75
C PHE A 99 34.41 8.06 -16.66
N LYS A 100 34.82 7.01 -17.39
CA LYS A 100 36.24 6.83 -17.72
C LYS A 100 36.59 7.89 -18.76
N GLY A 101 37.40 8.87 -18.34
CA GLY A 101 38.11 9.77 -19.23
C GLY A 101 39.25 9.07 -19.97
#